data_AF-A0A961S911-F1
#
_entry.id   AF-A0A961S911-F1
#
_cell.length_a   1.000
_cell.length_b   1.000
_cell.length_c   1.000
_cell.angle_alpha   90.00
_cell.angle_beta   90.00
_cell.angle_gamma   90.00
#
_symmetry.space_group_name_H-M   'P 1'
#
loop_
_entity.id
_entity.type
_entity.pdbx_description
1 polymer ?
#
loop_
_entity_poly.entity_id
_entity_poly.type
_entity_poly.pdbx_seq_one_letter_code
_entity_poly.pdbx_strand_id
1 'polypeptide(L)'
;MQSIAFLAVRFIVLAALLLGFGTANGAFAETAKGEPPAEQGETRSLVRLAAPGPWPAISALVAFDGAIWFANGDPLMPLNAADIYRYDPATGIARHERGLFTQGVGRPAIHMGRLYWPFADPRSNAALGEFAVTDGTNWQWHIMSDAISLKTSAMQSCGGSLLAAGSGWEVALQASRNGFKDWREIYRIPGAKAGEGRISALAMVGERCVFAVNGSGAADAGIYEWTPEGARPLPGWPDGTGASDLAAFNGGLAALDDRGETPVLWFHDGKHAKRLSLPGEGRLQSIAATPHGLIGLTTDSQGGALWSSGDGREWKRLQGFLGETPVDLLSVGEDIYVGTRIAGGRGVLWGPKAATVPRPGDPAAPLPKPEHTPISEQALEASLRTLEPTLSMKSDYMTFRSGLFNIALPVAMTREYTVGFFLAKRARRALPGGEMTTFTNHVYSNEQLARWLLVYMAAVNGYGQVPVEWLALPWSAKPRDTEKYFETLVLAIWAAARFEQKDVATIEALMALLDRAGDPNWIRGDAVASLTVLTGQHFGYDAPAWRAWWQGARATWAQPKPN
;
A
#
# COMPACT_ATOMS: atom_id res chain seq x y z
N MET A 1 44.75 46.25 -26.37
CA MET A 1 43.96 47.13 -27.24
C MET A 1 42.60 47.34 -26.59
N GLN A 2 42.32 48.59 -26.18
CA GLN A 2 41.03 49.23 -25.75
C GLN A 2 40.31 48.62 -24.52
N SER A 3 40.43 49.18 -23.29
CA SER A 3 39.78 50.38 -22.66
C SER A 3 38.36 50.09 -22.14
N ILE A 4 38.11 49.91 -20.82
CA ILE A 4 37.88 50.89 -19.71
C ILE A 4 36.76 51.92 -19.94
N ALA A 5 35.68 51.82 -19.12
CA ALA A 5 34.87 52.91 -18.52
C ALA A 5 33.87 52.26 -17.50
N PHE A 6 33.92 52.47 -16.16
CA PHE A 6 33.47 53.62 -15.33
C PHE A 6 32.04 54.09 -15.66
N LEU A 7 31.11 54.49 -14.77
CA LEU A 7 30.88 54.56 -13.32
C LEU A 7 29.56 55.36 -13.11
N ALA A 8 28.83 55.12 -12.01
CA ALA A 8 27.88 56.05 -11.33
C ALA A 8 26.45 56.20 -11.94
N VAL A 9 25.35 56.45 -11.21
CA VAL A 9 25.10 57.36 -10.05
C VAL A 9 23.81 56.97 -9.28
N ARG A 10 23.93 56.83 -7.94
CA ARG A 10 23.15 57.37 -6.76
C ARG A 10 21.60 57.41 -6.78
N PHE A 11 20.88 57.16 -5.67
CA PHE A 11 20.89 57.97 -4.43
C PHE A 11 20.36 57.27 -3.16
N ILE A 12 21.00 57.61 -2.03
CA ILE A 12 20.54 57.49 -0.64
C ILE A 12 20.15 58.90 -0.18
N VAL A 13 19.04 59.06 0.56
CA VAL A 13 18.86 60.14 1.55
C VAL A 13 18.22 59.57 2.83
N LEU A 14 18.78 60.04 3.93
CA LEU A 14 18.59 59.66 5.33
C LEU A 14 17.54 60.55 6.04
N ALA A 15 17.13 60.10 7.23
CA ALA A 15 16.73 60.90 8.42
C ALA A 15 15.23 61.11 8.74
N ALA A 16 14.75 60.30 9.69
CA ALA A 16 14.37 60.63 11.08
C ALA A 16 13.31 61.70 11.42
N LEU A 17 12.41 61.25 12.31
CA LEU A 17 11.81 61.92 13.48
C LEU A 17 10.55 62.81 13.32
N LEU A 18 9.52 62.36 14.07
CA LEU A 18 8.71 63.10 15.06
C LEU A 18 7.28 63.59 14.69
N LEU A 19 6.36 63.06 15.53
CA LEU A 19 5.11 63.66 16.07
C LEU A 19 3.87 63.63 15.15
N GLY A 20 2.67 63.25 15.59
CA GLY A 20 2.17 62.84 16.90
C GLY A 20 0.62 62.77 16.91
N PHE A 21 0.08 62.16 17.98
CA PHE A 21 -1.27 62.33 18.58
C PHE A 21 -2.53 61.96 17.74
N GLY A 22 -3.61 61.37 18.29
CA GLY A 22 -4.03 61.07 19.67
C GLY A 22 -5.12 59.97 19.66
N THR A 23 -5.20 59.10 20.67
CA THR A 23 -6.04 59.15 21.89
C THR A 23 -7.57 59.08 21.70
N ALA A 24 -8.12 57.97 22.21
CA ALA A 24 -9.27 57.84 23.12
C ALA A 24 -10.70 58.09 22.61
N ASN A 25 -11.55 57.07 22.66
CA ASN A 25 -12.59 56.88 23.71
C ASN A 25 -13.70 55.92 23.26
N GLY A 26 -14.30 55.24 24.25
CA GLY A 26 -15.75 55.01 24.23
C GLY A 26 -16.21 53.56 24.24
N ALA A 27 -16.38 53.02 25.44
CA ALA A 27 -17.18 51.83 25.72
C ALA A 27 -18.62 51.98 25.21
N PHE A 28 -19.23 50.87 24.76
CA PHE A 28 -20.58 50.49 25.16
C PHE A 28 -20.67 48.96 25.15
N ALA A 29 -20.84 48.42 26.35
CA ALA A 29 -21.22 47.05 26.59
C ALA A 29 -22.74 46.96 26.47
N GLU A 30 -23.23 46.07 25.61
CA GLU A 30 -24.52 45.41 25.78
C GLU A 30 -24.59 44.27 24.78
N THR A 31 -24.62 43.03 25.25
CA THR A 31 -25.66 42.05 24.86
C THR A 31 -25.40 40.68 25.50
N ALA A 32 -26.50 40.13 25.99
CA ALA A 32 -26.79 38.71 26.15
C ALA A 32 -25.90 37.88 27.09
N LYS A 33 -26.51 37.47 28.21
CA LYS A 33 -26.23 36.18 28.86
C LYS A 33 -26.48 35.07 27.83
N GLY A 34 -25.47 34.77 27.02
CA GLY A 34 -25.38 33.51 26.27
C GLY A 34 -24.90 32.43 27.23
N GLU A 35 -25.51 31.25 27.12
CA GLU A 35 -24.93 30.02 27.66
C GLU A 35 -23.45 29.93 27.33
N PRO A 36 -22.61 29.40 28.23
CA PRO A 36 -21.19 29.20 27.91
C PRO A 36 -21.12 28.36 26.63
N PRO A 37 -20.30 28.78 25.64
CA PRO A 37 -20.08 27.95 24.46
C PRO A 37 -19.61 26.58 24.93
N ALA A 38 -20.21 25.52 24.37
CA ALA A 38 -19.75 24.15 24.57
C ALA A 38 -18.23 24.13 24.47
N GLU A 39 -17.57 23.58 25.49
CA GLU A 39 -16.12 23.40 25.52
C GLU A 39 -15.67 22.85 24.18
N GLN A 40 -14.98 23.69 23.40
CA GLN A 40 -14.24 23.26 22.23
C GLN A 40 -13.24 22.23 22.75
N GLY A 41 -13.50 20.95 22.48
CA GLY A 41 -12.67 19.85 22.96
C GLY A 41 -11.20 20.16 22.71
N GLU A 42 -10.42 20.26 23.79
CA GLU A 42 -8.98 20.41 23.70
C GLU A 42 -8.44 19.28 22.82
N THR A 43 -8.00 19.63 21.61
CA THR A 43 -7.43 18.65 20.69
C THR A 43 -6.14 18.14 21.33
N ARG A 44 -6.17 16.89 21.80
CA ARG A 44 -5.06 16.26 22.52
C ARG A 44 -3.83 16.20 21.60
N SER A 45 -2.70 16.73 22.06
CA SER A 45 -1.42 16.59 21.35
C SER A 45 -1.11 15.10 21.12
N LEU A 46 -0.65 14.77 19.92
CA LEU A 46 -0.31 13.42 19.53
C LEU A 46 1.05 13.04 20.09
N VAL A 47 1.15 11.84 20.65
CA VAL A 47 2.40 11.24 21.14
C VAL A 47 2.86 10.14 20.19
N ARG A 48 4.16 9.80 20.25
CA ARG A 48 4.69 8.62 19.55
C ARG A 48 4.12 7.36 20.19
N LEU A 49 3.42 6.55 19.42
CA LEU A 49 2.81 5.30 19.87
C LEU A 49 3.69 4.09 19.55
N ALA A 50 4.27 4.05 18.34
CA ALA A 50 5.11 2.94 17.91
C ALA A 50 6.13 3.37 16.84
N ALA A 51 7.25 2.64 16.76
CA ALA A 51 8.25 2.73 15.70
C ALA A 51 8.78 1.33 15.33
N PRO A 52 7.91 0.44 14.83
CA PRO A 52 8.26 -0.95 14.56
C PRO A 52 9.04 -1.10 13.25
N GLY A 53 9.54 -2.32 13.03
CA GLY A 53 10.22 -2.73 11.81
C GLY A 53 11.49 -1.92 11.50
N PRO A 54 12.11 -2.19 10.35
CA PRO A 54 13.31 -1.47 9.92
C PRO A 54 13.01 -0.34 8.94
N TRP A 55 11.76 -0.19 8.48
CA TRP A 55 11.45 0.65 7.33
C TRP A 55 11.19 2.11 7.73
N PRO A 56 11.49 3.07 6.85
CA PRO A 56 11.54 4.48 7.22
C PRO A 56 10.18 5.14 7.34
N ALA A 57 9.08 4.54 6.87
CA ALA A 57 7.77 5.18 6.90
C ALA A 57 6.69 4.26 7.45
N ILE A 58 5.65 4.87 8.00
CA ILE A 58 4.38 4.22 8.33
C ILE A 58 3.28 4.85 7.48
N SER A 59 2.52 4.03 6.76
CA SER A 59 1.47 4.46 5.84
C SER A 59 0.37 3.42 5.73
N ALA A 60 -0.63 3.69 4.89
CA ALA A 60 -1.79 2.85 4.66
C ALA A 60 -2.52 2.53 5.99
N LEU A 61 -2.73 3.56 6.81
CA LEU A 61 -3.41 3.43 8.10
C LEU A 61 -4.88 3.06 7.92
N VAL A 62 -5.38 2.15 8.73
CA VAL A 62 -6.80 1.77 8.78
C VAL A 62 -7.19 1.26 10.16
N ALA A 63 -8.38 1.64 10.64
CA ALA A 63 -8.91 1.13 11.90
C ALA A 63 -9.75 -0.12 11.65
N PHE A 64 -9.35 -1.25 12.20
CA PHE A 64 -10.02 -2.53 12.01
C PHE A 64 -9.94 -3.39 13.28
N ASP A 65 -11.09 -3.94 13.68
CA ASP A 65 -11.22 -4.85 14.83
C ASP A 65 -10.52 -4.35 16.12
N GLY A 66 -10.91 -3.15 16.55
CA GLY A 66 -10.40 -2.55 17.77
C GLY A 66 -8.96 -2.06 17.73
N ALA A 67 -8.31 -2.10 16.56
CA ALA A 67 -6.90 -1.78 16.42
C ALA A 67 -6.64 -0.84 15.24
N ILE A 68 -5.47 -0.20 15.26
CA ILE A 68 -4.93 0.55 14.14
C ILE A 68 -3.96 -0.35 13.38
N TRP A 69 -4.30 -0.65 12.14
CA TRP A 69 -3.44 -1.40 11.23
C TRP A 69 -2.72 -0.44 10.31
N PHE A 70 -1.48 -0.77 9.97
CA PHE A 70 -0.65 0.06 9.10
C PHE A 70 0.44 -0.76 8.43
N ALA A 71 0.95 -0.24 7.33
CA ALA A 71 2.17 -0.73 6.69
C ALA A 71 3.39 0.05 7.21
N ASN A 72 4.45 -0.65 7.58
CA ASN A 72 5.79 -0.11 7.70
C ASN A 72 6.56 -0.44 6.41
N GLY A 73 6.99 0.58 5.66
CA GLY A 73 7.64 0.42 4.36
C GLY A 73 8.41 1.67 3.93
N ASP A 74 8.97 1.68 2.72
CA ASP A 74 9.54 2.89 2.11
C ASP A 74 8.75 3.29 0.85
N PRO A 75 7.91 4.33 0.91
CA PRO A 75 7.08 4.75 -0.22
C PRO A 75 7.89 5.45 -1.32
N LEU A 76 9.12 5.90 -1.06
CA LEU A 76 9.92 6.67 -2.02
C LEU A 76 10.98 5.84 -2.74
N MET A 77 11.28 4.64 -2.24
CA MET A 77 12.18 3.74 -2.94
C MET A 77 11.36 2.68 -3.65
N PRO A 78 11.51 2.55 -4.99
CA PRO A 78 10.81 1.50 -5.71
C PRO A 78 11.22 0.14 -5.14
N LEU A 79 10.27 -0.80 -5.09
CA LEU A 79 10.54 -2.25 -5.03
C LEU A 79 10.93 -2.78 -3.65
N ASN A 80 10.33 -2.28 -2.57
CA ASN A 80 10.64 -2.70 -1.21
C ASN A 80 9.56 -3.55 -0.54
N ALA A 81 10.00 -4.49 0.30
CA ALA A 81 9.13 -5.16 1.25
C ALA A 81 8.43 -4.12 2.14
N ALA A 82 7.18 -4.40 2.46
CA ALA A 82 6.42 -3.65 3.44
C ALA A 82 5.81 -4.65 4.44
N ASP A 83 5.85 -4.31 5.71
CA ASP A 83 5.32 -5.16 6.76
C ASP A 83 4.04 -4.57 7.32
N ILE A 84 3.03 -5.39 7.49
CA ILE A 84 1.77 -5.02 8.12
C ILE A 84 1.92 -5.23 9.63
N TYR A 85 1.55 -4.20 10.36
CA TYR A 85 1.48 -4.18 11.81
C TYR A 85 0.06 -3.88 12.28
N ARG A 86 -0.25 -4.41 13.47
CA ARG A 86 -1.45 -4.07 14.24
C ARG A 86 -1.01 -3.41 15.54
N TYR A 87 -1.46 -2.18 15.77
CA TYR A 87 -1.32 -1.48 17.04
C TYR A 87 -2.64 -1.56 17.81
N ASP A 88 -2.58 -2.14 19.00
CA ASP A 88 -3.71 -2.19 19.92
C ASP A 88 -3.64 -0.99 20.89
N PRO A 89 -4.57 -0.02 20.78
CA PRO A 89 -4.56 1.16 21.64
C PRO A 89 -4.84 0.85 23.12
N ALA A 90 -5.47 -0.29 23.43
CA ALA A 90 -5.75 -0.68 24.81
C ALA A 90 -4.48 -1.16 25.54
N THR A 91 -3.59 -1.85 24.83
CA THR A 91 -2.34 -2.37 25.41
C THR A 91 -1.12 -1.53 25.08
N GLY A 92 -1.20 -0.67 24.05
CA GLY A 92 -0.09 0.11 23.53
C GLY A 92 0.93 -0.72 22.75
N ILE A 93 0.58 -1.95 22.35
CA ILE A 93 1.50 -2.89 21.70
C ILE A 93 1.28 -2.85 20.19
N ALA A 94 2.37 -2.65 19.43
CA ALA A 94 2.42 -2.89 17.99
C ALA A 94 2.99 -4.29 17.71
N ARG A 95 2.21 -5.13 17.03
CA ARG A 95 2.56 -6.51 16.67
C ARG A 95 2.75 -6.64 15.16
N HIS A 96 3.78 -7.36 14.73
CA HIS A 96 3.97 -7.73 13.33
C HIS A 96 2.93 -8.76 12.92
N GLU A 97 2.22 -8.54 11.81
CA GLU A 97 1.15 -9.41 11.34
C GLU A 97 1.57 -10.18 10.10
N ARG A 98 2.11 -9.48 9.10
CA ARG A 98 2.40 -10.08 7.79
C ARG A 98 3.40 -9.27 6.99
N GLY A 99 4.30 -9.94 6.27
CA GLY A 99 5.07 -9.30 5.20
C GLY A 99 4.29 -9.25 3.88
N LEU A 100 4.30 -8.09 3.24
CA LEU A 100 3.91 -7.88 1.85
C LEU A 100 5.18 -7.72 1.01
N PHE A 101 5.39 -8.67 0.13
CA PHE A 101 6.43 -8.60 -0.88
C PHE A 101 5.96 -7.60 -1.93
N THR A 102 6.47 -6.38 -1.90
CA THR A 102 5.83 -5.34 -2.71
C THR A 102 6.75 -4.32 -3.39
N GLN A 103 6.20 -3.60 -4.36
CA GLN A 103 6.74 -2.33 -4.88
C GLN A 103 6.03 -1.11 -4.28
N GLY A 104 5.01 -1.34 -3.47
CA GLY A 104 4.21 -0.31 -2.85
C GLY A 104 2.93 -0.89 -2.28
N VAL A 105 2.61 -0.48 -1.05
CA VAL A 105 1.34 -0.76 -0.41
C VAL A 105 0.27 0.20 -0.93
N GLY A 106 -0.89 -0.34 -1.27
CA GLY A 106 -2.06 0.46 -1.61
C GLY A 106 -2.87 0.84 -0.37
N ARG A 107 -3.88 1.68 -0.58
CA ARG A 107 -4.84 2.05 0.48
C ARG A 107 -5.79 0.88 0.77
N PRO A 108 -5.83 0.35 2.01
CA PRO A 108 -6.64 -0.79 2.37
C PRO A 108 -8.12 -0.41 2.51
N ALA A 109 -8.99 -1.43 2.53
CA ALA A 109 -10.42 -1.27 2.73
C ALA A 109 -10.98 -2.31 3.68
N ILE A 110 -12.07 -1.94 4.36
CA ILE A 110 -12.87 -2.90 5.13
C ILE A 110 -14.14 -3.18 4.36
N HIS A 111 -14.42 -4.45 4.11
CA HIS A 111 -15.60 -4.89 3.38
C HIS A 111 -16.15 -6.19 3.96
N MET A 112 -17.44 -6.22 4.27
CA MET A 112 -18.10 -7.40 4.87
C MET A 112 -17.34 -7.97 6.09
N GLY A 113 -16.90 -7.08 6.99
CA GLY A 113 -16.18 -7.44 8.22
C GLY A 113 -14.72 -7.86 8.03
N ARG A 114 -14.17 -7.82 6.81
CA ARG A 114 -12.78 -8.22 6.52
C ARG A 114 -11.93 -7.04 6.10
N LEU A 115 -10.65 -7.10 6.39
CA LEU A 115 -9.65 -6.13 5.96
C LEU A 115 -8.96 -6.62 4.67
N TYR A 116 -8.98 -5.78 3.65
CA TYR A 116 -8.38 -6.00 2.33
C TYR A 116 -7.21 -5.07 2.15
N TRP A 117 -6.05 -5.63 1.80
CA TRP A 117 -4.82 -4.90 1.61
C TRP A 117 -4.34 -5.04 0.17
N PRO A 118 -4.54 -4.03 -0.69
CA PRO A 118 -4.00 -4.04 -2.04
C PRO A 118 -2.50 -3.76 -2.03
N PHE A 119 -1.77 -4.40 -2.93
CA PHE A 119 -0.33 -4.18 -3.07
C PHE A 119 0.15 -4.51 -4.50
N ALA A 120 1.42 -4.22 -4.76
CA ALA A 120 2.09 -4.56 -6.01
C ALA A 120 3.06 -5.70 -5.79
N ASP A 121 2.84 -6.96 -6.18
CA ASP A 121 3.89 -7.97 -6.08
C ASP A 121 4.86 -7.86 -7.28
N PRO A 122 6.12 -7.46 -7.08
CA PRO A 122 7.11 -7.45 -8.17
C PRO A 122 7.38 -8.83 -8.74
N ARG A 123 7.00 -9.91 -8.04
CA ARG A 123 7.07 -11.26 -8.56
C ARG A 123 5.86 -11.58 -9.41
N SER A 124 4.70 -11.02 -9.14
CA SER A 124 3.53 -11.24 -9.98
C SER A 124 3.53 -10.35 -11.21
N ASN A 125 4.60 -9.56 -11.49
CA ASN A 125 4.66 -8.37 -12.37
C ASN A 125 4.03 -8.52 -13.78
N ALA A 126 3.51 -9.70 -14.11
CA ALA A 126 2.44 -10.14 -15.03
C ALA A 126 1.28 -9.18 -15.29
N ALA A 127 1.28 -7.99 -14.73
CA ALA A 127 0.17 -7.06 -14.82
C ALA A 127 -1.09 -7.67 -14.23
N LEU A 128 -1.06 -8.22 -13.01
CA LEU A 128 -2.27 -8.72 -12.35
C LEU A 128 -2.50 -7.93 -11.07
N GLY A 129 -3.75 -7.51 -10.85
CA GLY A 129 -4.13 -6.90 -9.57
C GLY A 129 -4.01 -7.91 -8.43
N GLU A 130 -3.48 -7.48 -7.29
CA GLU A 130 -3.30 -8.36 -6.13
C GLU A 130 -3.72 -7.70 -4.83
N PHE A 131 -4.08 -8.55 -3.88
CA PHE A 131 -4.39 -8.13 -2.53
C PHE A 131 -4.27 -9.29 -1.53
N ALA A 132 -4.07 -8.93 -0.28
CA ALA A 132 -4.23 -9.82 0.85
C ALA A 132 -5.56 -9.53 1.55
N VAL A 133 -6.16 -10.53 2.17
CA VAL A 133 -7.38 -10.38 2.98
C VAL A 133 -7.20 -11.04 4.33
N THR A 134 -7.72 -10.42 5.39
CA THR A 134 -7.73 -10.96 6.74
C THR A 134 -9.06 -10.77 7.45
N ASP A 135 -9.40 -11.73 8.31
CA ASP A 135 -10.47 -11.63 9.31
C ASP A 135 -9.97 -11.07 10.66
N GLY A 136 -8.72 -10.59 10.72
CA GLY A 136 -8.04 -10.13 11.93
C GLY A 136 -7.06 -11.17 12.51
N THR A 137 -7.16 -12.42 12.09
CA THR A 137 -6.31 -13.52 12.56
C THR A 137 -5.71 -14.34 11.42
N ASN A 138 -6.55 -14.75 10.48
CA ASN A 138 -6.18 -15.54 9.32
C ASN A 138 -5.91 -14.64 8.13
N TRP A 139 -5.10 -15.12 7.21
CA TRP A 139 -4.58 -14.33 6.11
C TRP A 139 -4.65 -15.14 4.82
N GLN A 140 -5.22 -14.55 3.78
CA GLN A 140 -5.22 -15.10 2.43
C GLN A 140 -4.63 -14.09 1.45
N TRP A 141 -4.13 -14.60 0.33
CA TRP A 141 -3.63 -13.80 -0.79
C TRP A 141 -4.40 -14.21 -2.03
N HIS A 142 -4.73 -13.23 -2.86
CA HIS A 142 -5.58 -13.37 -4.02
C HIS A 142 -5.06 -12.54 -5.19
N ILE A 143 -5.35 -13.04 -6.38
CA ILE A 143 -5.08 -12.40 -7.66
C ILE A 143 -6.41 -12.03 -8.31
N MET A 144 -6.48 -10.84 -8.89
CA MET A 144 -7.55 -10.39 -9.77
C MET A 144 -7.21 -10.80 -11.20
N SER A 145 -7.54 -12.04 -11.59
CA SER A 145 -7.07 -12.66 -12.85
C SER A 145 -7.46 -11.91 -14.11
N ASP A 146 -8.58 -11.19 -14.07
CA ASP A 146 -9.13 -10.48 -15.22
C ASP A 146 -8.77 -8.98 -15.24
N ALA A 147 -8.01 -8.52 -14.24
CA ALA A 147 -7.63 -7.13 -14.08
C ALA A 147 -6.15 -6.93 -14.41
N ILE A 148 -5.89 -6.40 -15.61
CA ILE A 148 -4.52 -6.16 -16.04
C ILE A 148 -3.97 -4.92 -15.33
N SER A 149 -3.10 -5.06 -14.35
CA SER A 149 -2.57 -3.93 -13.58
C SER A 149 -1.18 -4.17 -13.03
N LEU A 150 -0.31 -3.14 -13.04
CA LEU A 150 1.02 -3.24 -12.42
C LEU A 150 0.89 -3.36 -10.90
N LYS A 151 -0.12 -2.68 -10.35
CA LYS A 151 -0.45 -2.72 -8.94
C LYS A 151 -1.89 -2.34 -8.69
N THR A 152 -2.49 -2.97 -7.69
CA THR A 152 -3.69 -2.44 -7.07
C THR A 152 -3.29 -1.32 -6.11
N SER A 153 -3.68 -0.09 -6.41
CA SER A 153 -3.24 1.11 -5.69
C SER A 153 -4.13 1.46 -4.49
N ALA A 154 -5.38 1.04 -4.52
CA ALA A 154 -6.36 1.29 -3.49
C ALA A 154 -7.56 0.35 -3.63
N MET A 155 -8.24 0.11 -2.53
CA MET A 155 -9.53 -0.57 -2.48
C MET A 155 -10.53 0.28 -1.69
N GLN A 156 -11.83 0.05 -1.90
CA GLN A 156 -12.89 0.72 -1.16
C GLN A 156 -14.16 -0.15 -1.10
N SER A 157 -14.80 -0.22 0.06
CA SER A 157 -16.16 -0.80 0.15
C SER A 157 -17.19 0.25 -0.22
N CYS A 158 -18.13 -0.13 -1.08
CA CYS A 158 -19.07 0.80 -1.69
C CYS A 158 -20.33 0.06 -2.16
N GLY A 159 -21.50 0.45 -1.65
CA GLY A 159 -22.80 -0.10 -2.09
C GLY A 159 -22.87 -1.64 -2.05
N GLY A 160 -22.27 -2.26 -1.04
CA GLY A 160 -22.17 -3.73 -0.93
C GLY A 160 -21.18 -4.39 -1.90
N SER A 161 -20.41 -3.61 -2.66
CA SER A 161 -19.32 -4.07 -3.53
C SER A 161 -17.96 -3.69 -2.97
N LEU A 162 -16.95 -4.48 -3.28
CA LEU A 162 -15.54 -4.14 -3.09
C LEU A 162 -15.00 -3.58 -4.41
N LEU A 163 -14.53 -2.34 -4.38
CA LEU A 163 -13.88 -1.69 -5.51
C LEU A 163 -12.36 -1.82 -5.39
N ALA A 164 -11.68 -1.98 -6.51
CA ALA A 164 -10.22 -2.05 -6.60
C ALA A 164 -9.72 -1.18 -7.75
N ALA A 165 -8.83 -0.25 -7.43
CA ALA A 165 -8.21 0.65 -8.39
C ALA A 165 -6.88 0.05 -8.88
N GLY A 166 -6.82 -0.25 -10.17
CA GLY A 166 -5.58 -0.61 -10.86
C GLY A 166 -4.75 0.62 -11.24
N SER A 167 -3.44 0.45 -11.34
CA SER A 167 -2.53 1.45 -11.91
C SER A 167 -1.32 0.82 -12.60
N GLY A 168 -0.63 1.60 -13.43
CA GLY A 168 0.52 1.15 -14.23
C GLY A 168 0.07 0.73 -15.63
N TRP A 169 -0.09 -0.56 -15.90
CA TRP A 169 -0.38 -1.05 -17.26
C TRP A 169 -1.76 -0.66 -17.78
N GLU A 170 -2.82 -1.05 -17.07
CA GLU A 170 -4.17 -0.53 -17.31
C GLU A 170 -4.65 0.19 -16.07
N VAL A 171 -5.27 1.34 -16.29
CA VAL A 171 -5.84 2.16 -15.23
C VAL A 171 -7.35 1.97 -15.28
N ALA A 172 -7.79 0.94 -14.56
CA ALA A 172 -9.18 0.53 -14.50
C ALA A 172 -9.66 0.43 -13.05
N LEU A 173 -10.96 0.65 -12.88
CA LEU A 173 -11.67 0.38 -11.65
C LEU A 173 -12.43 -0.95 -11.82
N GLN A 174 -12.17 -1.86 -10.89
CA GLN A 174 -12.77 -3.19 -10.87
C GLN A 174 -13.72 -3.26 -9.67
N ALA A 175 -14.83 -3.97 -9.81
CA ALA A 175 -15.80 -4.20 -8.75
C ALA A 175 -16.05 -5.69 -8.55
N SER A 176 -16.13 -6.09 -7.28
CA SER A 176 -16.57 -7.42 -6.86
C SER A 176 -17.79 -7.31 -5.95
N ARG A 177 -18.85 -8.05 -6.27
CA ARG A 177 -20.10 -8.07 -5.49
C ARG A 177 -20.19 -9.24 -4.51
N ASN A 178 -19.30 -10.22 -4.62
CA ASN A 178 -19.37 -11.48 -3.91
C ASN A 178 -18.15 -11.70 -3.01
N GLY A 179 -17.56 -10.61 -2.50
CA GLY A 179 -16.36 -10.67 -1.70
C GLY A 179 -15.23 -11.32 -2.50
N PHE A 180 -14.74 -10.60 -3.51
CA PHE A 180 -13.53 -10.85 -4.30
C PHE A 180 -13.46 -12.13 -5.14
N LYS A 181 -14.51 -12.95 -5.20
CA LYS A 181 -14.51 -14.16 -6.03
C LYS A 181 -14.49 -13.85 -7.52
N ASP A 182 -15.29 -12.87 -7.93
CA ASP A 182 -15.33 -12.39 -9.32
C ASP A 182 -15.05 -10.89 -9.36
N TRP A 183 -14.39 -10.45 -10.43
CA TRP A 183 -14.07 -9.04 -10.69
C TRP A 183 -14.64 -8.64 -12.03
N ARG A 184 -15.24 -7.45 -12.07
CA ARG A 184 -15.73 -6.84 -13.31
C ARG A 184 -15.18 -5.44 -13.45
N GLU A 185 -14.67 -5.13 -14.63
CA GLU A 185 -14.33 -3.77 -14.98
C GLU A 185 -15.60 -2.91 -15.04
N ILE A 186 -15.58 -1.82 -14.27
CA ILE A 186 -16.68 -0.84 -14.22
C ILE A 186 -16.28 0.53 -14.78
N TYR A 187 -14.97 0.76 -14.91
CA TYR A 187 -14.42 1.97 -15.53
C TYR A 187 -13.00 1.72 -16.00
N ARG A 188 -12.63 2.37 -17.10
CA ARG A 188 -11.27 2.42 -17.65
C ARG A 188 -11.04 3.83 -18.15
N ILE A 189 -9.85 4.39 -17.87
CA ILE A 189 -9.49 5.70 -18.41
C ILE A 189 -9.46 5.59 -19.95
N PRO A 190 -10.30 6.35 -20.68
CA PRO A 190 -10.33 6.28 -22.14
C PRO A 190 -8.99 6.67 -22.74
N GLY A 191 -8.47 5.88 -23.69
CA GLY A 191 -7.26 6.22 -24.46
C GLY A 191 -5.94 6.21 -23.68
N ALA A 192 -5.95 5.89 -22.39
CA ALA A 192 -4.73 5.79 -21.58
C ALA A 192 -3.80 4.71 -22.13
N LYS A 193 -2.55 5.08 -22.42
CA LYS A 193 -1.48 4.11 -22.68
C LYS A 193 -1.00 3.50 -21.36
N ALA A 194 -0.28 2.39 -21.46
CA ALA A 194 0.43 1.83 -20.31
C ALA A 194 1.34 2.88 -19.65
N GLY A 195 1.16 3.09 -18.35
CA GLY A 195 1.88 4.05 -17.52
C GLY A 195 1.26 5.45 -17.49
N GLU A 196 0.22 5.71 -18.28
CA GLU A 196 -0.44 7.01 -18.38
C GLU A 196 -1.72 7.05 -17.54
N GLY A 197 -1.65 7.78 -16.43
CA GLY A 197 -2.79 8.05 -15.55
C GLY A 197 -2.92 7.13 -14.33
N ARG A 198 -3.83 7.48 -13.42
CA ARG A 198 -4.05 6.77 -12.16
C ARG A 198 -5.43 7.07 -11.59
N ILE A 199 -6.10 6.04 -11.06
CA ILE A 199 -7.14 6.25 -10.03
C ILE A 199 -6.41 6.42 -8.69
N SER A 200 -6.46 7.63 -8.16
CA SER A 200 -5.60 8.10 -7.06
C SER A 200 -6.25 8.00 -5.70
N ALA A 201 -7.56 8.22 -5.64
CA ALA A 201 -8.33 8.23 -4.41
C ALA A 201 -9.75 7.70 -4.65
N LEU A 202 -10.31 7.06 -3.63
CA LEU A 202 -11.70 6.61 -3.57
C LEU A 202 -12.28 7.09 -2.25
N ALA A 203 -13.56 7.47 -2.24
CA ALA A 203 -14.26 7.84 -1.02
C ALA A 203 -15.75 7.48 -1.10
N MET A 204 -16.35 7.31 0.08
CA MET A 204 -17.79 7.22 0.27
C MET A 204 -18.32 8.55 0.80
N VAL A 205 -19.29 9.16 0.11
CA VAL A 205 -19.99 10.36 0.57
C VAL A 205 -21.47 10.02 0.75
N GLY A 206 -21.87 9.74 1.99
CA GLY A 206 -23.14 9.07 2.25
C GLY A 206 -23.15 7.70 1.57
N GLU A 207 -24.12 7.47 0.68
CA GLU A 207 -24.22 6.24 -0.12
C GLU A 207 -23.49 6.32 -1.47
N ARG A 208 -22.96 7.50 -1.82
CA ARG A 208 -22.34 7.75 -3.12
C ARG A 208 -20.88 7.33 -3.11
N CYS A 209 -20.48 6.62 -4.15
CA CYS A 209 -19.11 6.18 -4.31
C CYS A 209 -18.41 7.06 -5.33
N VAL A 210 -17.41 7.80 -4.88
CA VAL A 210 -16.66 8.73 -5.72
C VAL A 210 -15.22 8.30 -5.82
N PHE A 211 -14.63 8.54 -6.99
CA PHE A 211 -13.22 8.25 -7.23
C PHE A 211 -12.58 9.33 -8.08
N ALA A 212 -11.31 9.59 -7.79
CA ALA A 212 -10.51 10.58 -8.49
C ALA A 212 -9.68 9.90 -9.58
N VAL A 213 -9.73 10.49 -10.77
CA VAL A 213 -8.94 10.10 -11.93
C VAL A 213 -7.96 11.21 -12.24
N ASN A 214 -6.69 10.82 -12.35
CA ASN A 214 -5.61 11.67 -12.82
C ASN A 214 -5.11 11.07 -14.14
N GLY A 215 -5.58 11.52 -15.30
CA GLY A 215 -5.13 11.02 -16.60
C GLY A 215 -3.80 11.62 -17.08
N SER A 216 -3.40 11.32 -18.32
CA SER A 216 -2.17 11.84 -18.96
C SER A 216 -2.26 13.31 -19.40
N GLY A 217 -3.46 13.87 -19.41
CA GLY A 217 -3.71 15.30 -19.66
C GLY A 217 -4.90 15.82 -18.87
N ALA A 218 -5.12 17.14 -18.94
CA ALA A 218 -6.23 17.79 -18.26
C ALA A 218 -7.60 17.22 -18.70
N ALA A 219 -7.79 16.86 -19.97
CA ALA A 219 -9.05 16.29 -20.44
C ALA A 219 -9.46 14.97 -19.76
N ASP A 220 -8.49 14.23 -19.21
CA ASP A 220 -8.68 12.91 -18.63
C ASP A 220 -8.63 12.93 -17.09
N ALA A 221 -8.52 14.12 -16.48
CA ALA A 221 -8.55 14.30 -15.03
C ALA A 221 -9.94 14.74 -14.56
N GLY A 222 -10.43 14.16 -13.48
CA GLY A 222 -11.77 14.43 -12.97
C GLY A 222 -12.12 13.63 -11.73
N ILE A 223 -13.26 13.99 -11.12
CA ILE A 223 -13.94 13.16 -10.13
C ILE A 223 -15.13 12.51 -10.78
N TYR A 224 -15.30 11.23 -10.50
CA TYR A 224 -16.37 10.40 -11.04
C TYR A 224 -17.17 9.78 -9.90
N GLU A 225 -18.46 9.60 -10.13
CA GLU A 225 -19.34 8.81 -9.29
C GLU A 225 -19.59 7.46 -9.95
N TRP A 226 -19.53 6.39 -9.16
CA TRP A 226 -19.94 5.06 -9.60
C TRP A 226 -21.40 4.79 -9.24
N THR A 227 -22.17 4.38 -10.24
CA THR A 227 -23.53 3.84 -10.08
C THR A 227 -23.61 2.42 -10.66
N PRO A 228 -24.69 1.66 -10.39
CA PRO A 228 -24.90 0.36 -11.03
C PRO A 228 -24.87 0.39 -12.56
N GLU A 229 -25.19 1.53 -13.18
CA GLU A 229 -25.15 1.75 -14.63
C GLU A 229 -23.76 2.11 -15.17
N GLY A 230 -22.77 2.33 -14.31
CA GLY A 230 -21.39 2.66 -14.67
C GLY A 230 -20.87 3.92 -13.98
N ALA A 231 -19.64 4.31 -14.32
CA ALA A 231 -19.03 5.54 -13.83
C ALA A 231 -19.48 6.76 -14.65
N ARG A 232 -19.75 7.87 -13.98
CA ARG A 232 -20.14 9.14 -14.60
C ARG A 232 -19.35 10.30 -13.99
N PRO A 233 -18.98 11.34 -14.75
CA PRO A 233 -18.38 12.54 -14.17
C PRO A 233 -19.26 13.12 -13.06
N LEU A 234 -18.66 13.56 -11.97
CA LEU A 234 -19.36 14.20 -10.87
C LEU A 234 -19.90 15.56 -11.33
N PRO A 235 -21.24 15.77 -11.37
CA PRO A 235 -21.80 17.01 -11.89
C PRO A 235 -21.34 18.24 -11.10
N GLY A 236 -20.99 19.32 -11.81
CA GLY A 236 -20.54 20.58 -11.21
C GLY A 236 -19.12 20.55 -10.63
N TRP A 237 -18.37 19.50 -10.91
CA TRP A 237 -16.93 19.44 -10.66
C TRP A 237 -16.16 20.22 -11.75
N PRO A 238 -15.04 20.91 -11.45
CA PRO A 238 -14.31 21.69 -12.43
C PRO A 238 -13.60 20.79 -13.46
N ASP A 239 -13.75 21.11 -14.74
CA ASP A 239 -13.14 20.34 -15.83
C ASP A 239 -11.61 20.26 -15.69
N GLY A 240 -11.09 19.06 -15.92
CA GLY A 240 -9.67 18.76 -15.91
C GLY A 240 -8.96 18.88 -14.56
N THR A 241 -9.72 18.96 -13.48
CA THR A 241 -9.19 18.89 -12.11
C THR A 241 -9.40 17.49 -11.55
N GLY A 242 -8.31 16.85 -11.17
CA GLY A 242 -8.34 15.56 -10.48
C GLY A 242 -8.24 15.78 -8.97
N ALA A 243 -7.91 14.71 -8.25
CA ALA A 243 -7.55 14.81 -6.84
C ALA A 243 -6.55 13.71 -6.50
N SER A 244 -5.68 13.94 -5.53
CA SER A 244 -4.83 12.93 -4.91
C SER A 244 -5.42 12.38 -3.62
N ASP A 245 -6.33 13.13 -2.98
CA ASP A 245 -6.99 12.70 -1.74
C ASP A 245 -8.44 13.17 -1.68
N LEU A 246 -9.30 12.36 -1.04
CA LEU A 246 -10.74 12.58 -0.94
C LEU A 246 -11.22 12.30 0.48
N ALA A 247 -12.10 13.16 1.01
CA ALA A 247 -12.73 12.97 2.32
C ALA A 247 -14.20 13.41 2.31
N ALA A 248 -15.08 12.63 2.93
CA ALA A 248 -16.46 13.06 3.16
C ALA A 248 -16.51 14.08 4.29
N PHE A 249 -17.02 15.28 3.99
CA PHE A 249 -16.99 16.41 4.92
C PHE A 249 -18.29 17.20 4.83
N ASN A 250 -18.92 17.53 5.96
CA ASN A 250 -20.14 18.34 6.01
C ASN A 250 -21.24 17.94 5.00
N GLY A 251 -21.45 16.63 4.83
CA GLY A 251 -22.42 16.07 3.87
C GLY A 251 -22.02 16.15 2.39
N GLY A 252 -20.85 16.71 2.09
CA GLY A 252 -20.26 16.83 0.76
C GLY A 252 -18.91 16.13 0.64
N LEU A 253 -18.15 16.51 -0.39
CA LEU A 253 -16.83 15.96 -0.70
C LEU A 253 -15.77 17.05 -0.58
N ALA A 254 -14.79 16.85 0.31
CA ALA A 254 -13.53 17.56 0.26
C ALA A 254 -12.54 16.80 -0.63
N ALA A 255 -11.81 17.52 -1.47
CA ALA A 255 -10.93 16.92 -2.47
C ALA A 255 -9.67 17.77 -2.65
N LEU A 256 -8.51 17.13 -2.48
CA LEU A 256 -7.20 17.75 -2.59
C LEU A 256 -6.59 17.43 -3.96
N ASP A 257 -6.24 18.45 -4.75
CA ASP A 257 -5.37 18.31 -5.93
C ASP A 257 -3.99 18.87 -5.58
N ASP A 258 -3.00 17.99 -5.41
CA ASP A 258 -1.62 18.33 -5.09
C ASP A 258 -0.66 18.14 -6.29
N ARG A 259 -1.16 18.20 -7.54
CA ARG A 259 -0.32 17.99 -8.72
C ARG A 259 0.32 19.28 -9.26
N GLY A 260 -0.28 20.44 -8.95
CA GLY A 260 0.22 21.75 -9.37
C GLY A 260 1.32 22.30 -8.46
N GLU A 261 1.96 23.42 -8.84
CA GLU A 261 2.94 24.11 -7.98
C GLU A 261 2.36 24.46 -6.60
N THR A 262 1.08 24.83 -6.57
CA THR A 262 0.30 25.06 -5.35
C THR A 262 -0.83 24.04 -5.27
N PRO A 263 -0.99 23.32 -4.13
CA PRO A 263 -2.11 22.42 -3.96
C PRO A 263 -3.43 23.21 -3.97
N VAL A 264 -4.53 22.59 -4.40
CA VAL A 264 -5.86 23.21 -4.36
C VAL A 264 -6.79 22.30 -3.59
N LEU A 265 -7.45 22.85 -2.57
CA LEU A 265 -8.47 22.16 -1.82
C LEU A 265 -9.86 22.61 -2.30
N TRP A 266 -10.69 21.65 -2.66
CA TRP A 266 -12.05 21.86 -3.11
C TRP A 266 -13.05 21.30 -2.12
N PHE A 267 -14.23 21.90 -2.08
CA PHE A 267 -15.42 21.36 -1.45
C PHE A 267 -16.55 21.28 -2.48
N HIS A 268 -17.13 20.09 -2.64
CA HIS A 268 -18.33 19.87 -3.46
C HIS A 268 -19.52 19.61 -2.54
N ASP A 269 -20.55 20.45 -2.64
CA ASP A 269 -21.74 20.40 -1.78
C ASP A 269 -22.84 19.44 -2.28
N GLY A 270 -22.51 18.60 -3.26
CA GLY A 270 -23.46 17.75 -3.99
C GLY A 270 -23.94 18.35 -5.31
N LYS A 271 -23.74 19.65 -5.55
CA LYS A 271 -24.10 20.33 -6.80
C LYS A 271 -22.96 21.13 -7.42
N HIS A 272 -22.19 21.85 -6.60
CA HIS A 272 -21.15 22.76 -7.06
C HIS A 272 -19.86 22.57 -6.27
N ALA A 273 -18.73 22.64 -6.98
CA ALA A 273 -17.42 22.75 -6.35
C ALA A 273 -17.07 24.22 -6.06
N LYS A 274 -16.52 24.46 -4.87
CA LYS A 274 -15.90 25.73 -4.48
C LYS A 274 -14.51 25.49 -3.90
N ARG A 275 -13.62 26.45 -4.05
CA ARG A 275 -12.30 26.39 -3.42
C ARG A 275 -12.42 26.67 -1.92
N LEU A 276 -11.65 25.91 -1.16
CA LEU A 276 -11.39 26.11 0.26
C LEU A 276 -10.04 26.80 0.46
N SER A 277 -9.83 27.35 1.66
CA SER A 277 -8.51 27.89 2.01
C SER A 277 -7.54 26.74 2.28
N LEU A 278 -6.25 27.01 2.09
CA LEU A 278 -5.18 26.11 2.50
C LEU A 278 -4.66 26.52 3.89
N PRO A 279 -4.03 25.60 4.64
CA PRO A 279 -3.23 25.98 5.78
C PRO A 279 -2.11 26.95 5.37
N GLY A 280 -1.73 27.87 6.28
CA GLY A 280 -0.81 28.96 5.96
C GLY A 280 0.67 28.57 5.75
N GLU A 281 1.09 27.38 6.15
CA GLU A 281 2.48 26.92 6.08
C GLU A 281 2.62 25.51 5.49
N GLY A 282 3.63 25.33 4.65
CA GLY A 282 3.94 24.06 4.00
C GLY A 282 2.98 23.69 2.87
N ARG A 283 3.23 22.53 2.26
CA ARG A 283 2.40 21.98 1.18
C ARG A 283 1.42 20.97 1.74
N LEU A 284 0.11 21.19 1.60
CA LEU A 284 -0.93 20.23 1.97
C LEU A 284 -0.80 18.94 1.14
N GLN A 285 -0.69 17.79 1.80
CA GLN A 285 -0.45 16.47 1.20
C GLN A 285 -1.61 15.49 1.39
N SER A 286 -2.36 15.62 2.49
CA SER A 286 -3.46 14.71 2.80
C SER A 286 -4.50 15.41 3.67
N ILE A 287 -5.74 14.95 3.54
CA ILE A 287 -6.89 15.42 4.30
C ILE A 287 -7.67 14.25 4.89
N ALA A 288 -8.26 14.46 6.06
CA ALA A 288 -9.25 13.56 6.63
C ALA A 288 -10.37 14.39 7.27
N ALA A 289 -11.53 13.77 7.46
CA ALA A 289 -12.63 14.39 8.19
C ALA A 289 -12.79 13.78 9.58
N THR A 290 -13.20 14.62 10.52
CA THR A 290 -13.62 14.29 11.88
C THR A 290 -15.05 14.80 12.09
N PRO A 291 -15.71 14.41 13.20
CA PRO A 291 -16.97 15.03 13.60
C PRO A 291 -16.90 16.56 13.75
N HIS A 292 -15.71 17.11 14.01
CA HIS A 292 -15.51 18.54 14.32
C HIS A 292 -14.99 19.36 13.14
N GLY A 293 -14.60 18.73 12.04
CA GLY A 293 -13.96 19.45 10.94
C GLY A 293 -13.05 18.61 10.06
N LEU A 294 -12.38 19.30 9.14
CA LEU A 294 -11.26 18.79 8.36
C LEU A 294 -9.97 18.82 9.15
N ILE A 295 -9.17 17.79 8.94
CA ILE A 295 -7.78 17.68 9.37
C ILE A 295 -6.90 17.66 8.12
N GLY A 296 -5.77 18.36 8.18
CA GLY A 296 -4.82 18.46 7.08
C GLY A 296 -3.40 18.18 7.53
N LEU A 297 -2.63 17.50 6.69
CA LEU A 297 -1.18 17.33 6.86
C LEU A 297 -0.43 18.19 5.85
N THR A 298 0.42 19.08 6.34
CA THR A 298 1.37 19.82 5.48
C THR A 298 2.78 19.29 5.64
N THR A 299 3.57 19.36 4.57
CA THR A 299 4.99 19.02 4.56
C THR A 299 5.83 20.16 4.01
N ASP A 300 7.07 20.27 4.49
CA ASP A 300 8.09 21.19 4.00
C ASP A 300 9.49 20.57 4.14
N SER A 301 10.54 21.37 3.97
CA SER A 301 11.92 20.91 4.09
C SER A 301 12.36 20.59 5.53
N GLN A 302 11.61 21.03 6.54
CA GLN A 302 11.92 20.85 7.96
C GLN A 302 11.10 19.71 8.60
N GLY A 303 10.06 19.23 7.93
CA GLY A 303 9.22 18.12 8.38
C GLY A 303 7.78 18.30 7.92
N GLY A 304 6.84 18.28 8.87
CA GLY A 304 5.45 18.60 8.57
C GLY A 304 4.65 19.09 9.76
N ALA A 305 3.37 19.37 9.54
CA ALA A 305 2.46 19.85 10.55
C ALA A 305 1.04 19.29 10.37
N LEU A 306 0.36 19.14 11.50
CA LEU A 306 -1.05 18.78 11.59
C LEU A 306 -1.88 20.06 11.79
N TRP A 307 -2.97 20.16 11.03
CA TRP A 307 -3.88 21.30 11.05
C TRP A 307 -5.32 20.84 11.19
N SER A 308 -6.16 21.69 11.77
CA SER A 308 -7.61 21.50 11.85
C SER A 308 -8.36 22.70 11.31
N SER A 309 -9.50 22.47 10.67
CA SER A 309 -10.44 23.50 10.24
C SER A 309 -11.88 23.01 10.38
N GLY A 310 -12.71 23.73 11.12
CA GLY A 310 -14.13 23.37 11.28
C GLY A 310 -14.96 23.60 10.02
N ASP A 311 -14.57 24.57 9.19
CA ASP A 311 -15.32 25.03 8.02
C ASP A 311 -14.55 24.88 6.69
N GLY A 312 -13.31 24.42 6.75
CA GLY A 312 -12.39 24.34 5.61
C GLY A 312 -11.81 25.69 5.17
N ARG A 313 -11.99 26.76 5.94
CA ARG A 313 -11.52 28.12 5.59
C ARG A 313 -10.50 28.64 6.59
N GLU A 314 -10.77 28.46 7.87
CA GLU A 314 -9.85 28.88 8.93
C GLU A 314 -9.10 27.66 9.46
N TRP A 315 -7.77 27.69 9.34
CA TRP A 315 -6.91 26.59 9.74
C TRP A 315 -6.14 26.94 11.00
N LYS A 316 -6.24 26.07 12.01
CA LYS A 316 -5.46 26.13 13.24
C LYS A 316 -4.41 25.04 13.21
N ARG A 317 -3.16 25.41 13.49
CA ARG A 317 -2.08 24.43 13.67
C ARG A 317 -2.30 23.69 14.99
N LEU A 318 -2.29 22.37 14.93
CA LEU A 318 -2.40 21.49 16.10
C LEU A 318 -1.04 21.03 16.59
N GLN A 319 -0.17 20.61 15.67
CA GLN A 319 1.11 20.01 16.03
C GLN A 319 2.14 20.15 14.89
N GLY A 320 3.43 20.20 15.23
CA GLY A 320 4.53 20.04 14.29
C GLY A 320 5.24 18.71 14.46
N PHE A 321 5.78 18.18 13.36
CA PHE A 321 6.59 16.96 13.30
C PHE A 321 7.99 17.34 12.81
N LEU A 322 8.81 17.92 13.70
CA LEU A 322 10.14 18.40 13.32
C LEU A 322 11.06 17.24 12.95
N GLY A 323 11.68 17.29 11.77
CA GLY A 323 12.57 16.25 11.26
C GLY A 323 11.86 14.98 10.78
N GLU A 324 10.53 14.97 10.77
CA GLU A 324 9.73 13.84 10.27
C GLU A 324 8.75 14.33 9.22
N THR A 325 8.59 13.57 8.14
CA THR A 325 7.63 13.91 7.08
C THR A 325 6.36 13.08 7.29
N PRO A 326 5.22 13.68 7.64
CA PRO A 326 3.94 12.98 7.60
C PRO A 326 3.67 12.44 6.20
N VAL A 327 3.25 11.18 6.11
CA VAL A 327 2.97 10.50 4.83
C VAL A 327 1.56 9.93 4.76
N ASP A 328 0.85 9.82 5.89
CA ASP A 328 -0.51 9.30 5.91
C ASP A 328 -1.28 9.73 7.17
N LEU A 329 -2.61 9.78 7.05
CA LEU A 329 -3.54 10.32 8.04
C LEU A 329 -4.76 9.41 8.18
N LEU A 330 -5.13 9.11 9.42
CA LEU A 330 -6.36 8.38 9.74
C LEU A 330 -7.12 9.10 10.86
N SER A 331 -8.43 9.21 10.68
CA SER A 331 -9.38 9.69 11.67
C SER A 331 -10.29 8.55 12.13
N VAL A 332 -10.43 8.36 13.44
CA VAL A 332 -11.30 7.36 14.07
C VAL A 332 -12.14 8.03 15.14
N GLY A 333 -13.37 8.40 14.77
CA GLY A 333 -14.17 9.28 15.63
C GLY A 333 -13.46 10.63 15.79
N GLU A 334 -13.08 10.98 17.01
CA GLU A 334 -12.32 12.20 17.32
C GLU A 334 -10.80 12.00 17.32
N ASP A 335 -10.35 10.74 17.33
CA ASP A 335 -8.93 10.43 17.43
C ASP A 335 -8.23 10.52 16.07
N ILE A 336 -7.05 11.13 16.08
CA ILE A 336 -6.20 11.28 14.89
C ILE A 336 -4.95 10.44 15.04
N TYR A 337 -4.65 9.69 13.99
CA TYR A 337 -3.41 8.93 13.85
C TYR A 337 -2.64 9.42 12.63
N VAL A 338 -1.33 9.56 12.78
CA VAL A 338 -0.44 10.04 11.72
C VAL A 338 0.72 9.07 11.57
N GLY A 339 0.93 8.60 10.34
CA GLY A 339 2.14 7.89 9.96
C GLY A 339 3.20 8.88 9.47
N THR A 340 4.41 8.83 10.03
CA THR A 340 5.53 9.66 9.59
C THR A 340 6.67 8.83 9.00
N ARG A 341 7.46 9.52 8.18
CA ARG A 341 8.70 9.04 7.59
C ARG A 341 9.90 9.74 8.21
N ILE A 342 10.94 8.97 8.51
CA ILE A 342 12.24 9.48 8.99
C ILE A 342 13.34 9.00 8.04
N ALA A 343 14.06 9.94 7.43
CA ALA A 343 15.18 9.61 6.55
C ALA A 343 16.30 8.90 7.36
N GLY A 344 16.66 7.68 6.95
CA GLY A 344 17.67 6.88 7.65
C GLY A 344 17.24 6.31 9.01
N GLY A 345 15.98 6.51 9.40
CA GLY A 345 15.40 6.01 10.64
C GLY A 345 14.26 5.03 10.40
N ARG A 346 13.47 4.79 11.46
CA ARG A 346 12.22 4.01 11.41
C ARG A 346 11.03 4.96 11.34
N GLY A 347 10.02 4.57 10.57
CA GLY A 347 8.74 5.28 10.55
C GLY A 347 8.08 5.26 11.93
N VAL A 348 7.24 6.27 12.21
CA VAL A 348 6.61 6.45 13.53
C VAL A 348 5.10 6.59 13.38
N LEU A 349 4.38 5.86 14.22
CA LEU A 349 2.95 6.00 14.39
C LEU A 349 2.73 7.01 15.52
N TRP A 350 2.04 8.08 15.21
CA TRP A 350 1.61 9.09 16.16
C TRP A 350 0.11 8.95 16.40
N GLY A 351 -0.34 9.24 17.61
CA GLY A 351 -1.74 9.27 17.96
C GLY A 351 -1.98 9.74 19.39
N PRO A 352 -3.23 9.70 19.88
CA PRO A 352 -3.58 10.17 21.22
C PRO A 352 -2.93 9.31 22.31
N LYS A 353 -2.51 9.92 23.42
CA LYS A 353 -1.97 9.20 24.59
C LYS A 353 -2.98 8.25 25.22
N ALA A 354 -4.24 8.69 25.29
CA ALA A 354 -5.37 7.90 25.73
C ALA A 354 -6.35 7.87 24.57
N ALA A 355 -6.22 6.82 23.75
CA ALA A 355 -7.07 6.60 22.60
C ALA A 355 -8.45 6.10 23.03
N THR A 356 -9.47 6.52 22.29
CA THR A 356 -10.69 5.74 22.18
C THR A 356 -10.32 4.46 21.46
N VAL A 357 -10.57 3.32 22.10
CA VAL A 357 -10.41 2.03 21.44
C VAL A 357 -11.40 2.02 20.28
N PRO A 358 -10.95 1.83 19.02
CA PRO A 358 -11.86 1.67 17.90
C PRO A 358 -12.90 0.61 18.27
N ARG A 359 -14.17 0.84 17.98
CA ARG A 359 -15.16 -0.20 18.29
C ARG A 359 -14.82 -1.42 17.43
N PRO A 360 -14.69 -2.63 18.01
CA PRO A 360 -14.60 -3.84 17.22
C PRO A 360 -15.82 -3.90 16.29
N GLY A 361 -15.57 -4.19 15.02
CA GLY A 361 -16.67 -4.51 14.11
C GLY A 361 -17.34 -5.81 14.53
N ASP A 362 -18.46 -6.14 13.90
CA ASP A 362 -18.98 -7.49 14.02
C ASP A 362 -17.91 -8.49 13.54
N PRO A 363 -17.70 -9.59 14.28
CA PRO A 363 -16.70 -10.57 13.90
C PRO A 363 -16.97 -11.06 12.49
N ALA A 364 -15.96 -10.97 11.63
CA ALA A 364 -16.06 -11.43 10.26
C ALA A 364 -16.40 -12.92 10.23
N ALA A 365 -17.21 -13.34 9.26
CA ALA A 365 -17.27 -14.75 8.92
C ALA A 365 -15.84 -15.22 8.55
N PRO A 366 -15.41 -16.41 9.02
CA PRO A 366 -14.10 -16.97 8.71
C PRO A 366 -13.79 -16.86 7.22
N LEU A 367 -12.51 -16.64 6.88
CA LEU A 367 -12.12 -16.59 5.48
C LEU A 367 -12.57 -17.86 4.75
N PRO A 368 -13.16 -17.75 3.55
CA PRO A 368 -13.61 -18.90 2.81
C PRO A 368 -12.42 -19.82 2.55
N LYS A 369 -12.61 -21.14 2.64
CA LYS A 369 -11.56 -22.08 2.23
C LYS A 369 -11.27 -21.85 0.75
N PRO A 370 -10.00 -21.86 0.34
CA PRO A 370 -9.71 -21.74 -1.07
C PRO A 370 -10.32 -22.89 -1.86
N GLU A 371 -10.96 -22.56 -2.98
CA GLU A 371 -11.68 -23.52 -3.80
C GLU A 371 -10.71 -24.36 -4.64
N HIS A 372 -10.96 -25.66 -4.70
CA HIS A 372 -10.25 -26.60 -5.56
C HIS A 372 -11.09 -26.85 -6.80
N THR A 373 -10.52 -26.60 -7.97
CA THR A 373 -11.17 -26.84 -9.26
C THR A 373 -10.52 -28.07 -9.91
N PRO A 374 -11.20 -29.23 -9.96
CA PRO A 374 -10.63 -30.41 -10.59
C PRO A 374 -10.28 -30.14 -12.07
N ILE A 375 -9.10 -30.62 -12.48
CA ILE A 375 -8.68 -30.64 -13.88
C ILE A 375 -8.58 -32.10 -14.33
N SER A 376 -9.05 -32.42 -15.54
CA SER A 376 -8.90 -33.77 -16.08
C SER A 376 -7.45 -34.04 -16.42
N GLU A 377 -7.02 -35.30 -16.34
CA GLU A 377 -5.67 -35.72 -16.71
C GLU A 377 -5.32 -35.29 -18.15
N GLN A 378 -6.27 -35.44 -19.09
CA GLN A 378 -6.08 -35.00 -20.48
C GLN A 378 -5.89 -33.49 -20.61
N ALA A 379 -6.65 -32.68 -19.87
CA ALA A 379 -6.53 -31.22 -19.88
C ALA A 379 -5.21 -30.78 -19.24
N LEU A 380 -4.83 -31.41 -18.11
CA LEU A 380 -3.55 -31.19 -17.47
C LEU A 380 -2.40 -31.50 -18.43
N GLU A 381 -2.38 -32.70 -19.02
CA GLU A 381 -1.38 -33.07 -20.01
C GLU A 381 -1.33 -32.10 -21.19
N ALA A 382 -2.48 -31.66 -21.71
CA ALA A 382 -2.53 -30.70 -22.80
C ALA A 382 -1.87 -29.37 -22.40
N SER A 383 -2.21 -28.82 -21.23
CA SER A 383 -1.58 -27.59 -20.73
C SER A 383 -0.08 -27.75 -20.49
N LEU A 384 0.34 -28.88 -19.91
CA LEU A 384 1.76 -29.17 -19.67
C LEU A 384 2.54 -29.37 -20.99
N ARG A 385 1.93 -29.98 -22.01
CA ARG A 385 2.52 -30.09 -23.34
C ARG A 385 2.72 -28.71 -23.99
N THR A 386 1.78 -27.78 -23.80
CA THR A 386 1.89 -26.40 -24.31
C THR A 386 2.92 -25.57 -23.53
N LEU A 387 3.18 -25.94 -22.27
CA LEU A 387 4.16 -25.25 -21.43
C LEU A 387 5.60 -25.43 -21.95
N GLU A 388 5.99 -26.65 -22.37
CA GLU A 388 7.38 -26.98 -22.74
C GLU A 388 7.94 -26.15 -23.94
N PRO A 389 7.21 -25.96 -25.05
CA PRO A 389 7.65 -25.06 -26.12
C PRO A 389 7.85 -23.63 -25.63
N THR A 390 6.98 -23.17 -24.72
CA THR A 390 7.02 -21.81 -24.18
C THR A 390 8.24 -21.60 -23.28
N LEU A 391 8.60 -22.59 -22.46
CA LEU A 391 9.85 -22.56 -21.68
C LEU A 391 11.11 -22.46 -22.54
N SER A 392 11.02 -22.89 -23.80
CA SER A 392 12.12 -22.88 -24.77
C SER A 392 12.11 -21.66 -25.71
N MET A 393 11.14 -20.75 -25.58
CA MET A 393 11.05 -19.56 -26.43
C MET A 393 12.21 -18.60 -26.19
N LYS A 394 12.79 -18.10 -27.29
CA LYS A 394 13.81 -17.04 -27.31
C LYS A 394 13.21 -15.74 -27.85
N SER A 395 12.13 -15.28 -27.24
CA SER A 395 11.47 -14.00 -27.55
C SER A 395 11.84 -12.93 -26.52
N ASP A 396 11.32 -11.70 -26.67
CA ASP A 396 11.42 -10.68 -25.63
C ASP A 396 10.70 -11.13 -24.33
N TYR A 397 11.12 -10.57 -23.21
CA TYR A 397 10.60 -10.93 -21.88
C TYR A 397 9.09 -10.82 -21.77
N MET A 398 8.47 -9.79 -22.36
CA MET A 398 7.03 -9.59 -22.22
C MET A 398 6.26 -10.66 -23.00
N THR A 399 6.71 -11.02 -24.20
CA THR A 399 6.14 -12.12 -24.98
C THR A 399 6.31 -13.47 -24.30
N PHE A 400 7.53 -13.81 -23.87
CA PHE A 400 7.82 -15.07 -23.14
C PHE A 400 6.95 -15.20 -21.89
N ARG A 401 6.92 -14.14 -21.08
CA ARG A 401 6.14 -14.10 -19.85
C ARG A 401 4.65 -14.23 -20.11
N SER A 402 4.11 -13.46 -21.06
CA SER A 402 2.66 -13.49 -21.35
C SER A 402 2.22 -14.86 -21.83
N GLY A 403 3.01 -15.51 -22.68
CA GLY A 403 2.78 -16.90 -23.08
C GLY A 403 2.74 -17.85 -21.87
N LEU A 404 3.72 -17.77 -20.97
CA LEU A 404 3.79 -18.64 -19.80
C LEU A 404 2.67 -18.38 -18.79
N PHE A 405 2.33 -17.12 -18.50
CA PHE A 405 1.24 -16.79 -17.59
C PHE A 405 -0.12 -17.24 -18.14
N ASN A 406 -0.40 -17.00 -19.43
CA ASN A 406 -1.66 -17.41 -20.05
C ASN A 406 -1.87 -18.93 -20.03
N ILE A 407 -0.79 -19.72 -20.01
CA ILE A 407 -0.86 -21.19 -19.96
C ILE A 407 -0.84 -21.69 -18.52
N ALA A 408 0.12 -21.24 -17.71
CA ALA A 408 0.40 -21.81 -16.40
C ALA A 408 -0.50 -21.27 -15.30
N LEU A 409 -0.93 -20.00 -15.35
CA LEU A 409 -1.73 -19.41 -14.29
C LEU A 409 -3.12 -20.06 -14.17
N PRO A 410 -3.90 -20.27 -15.25
CA PRO A 410 -5.20 -20.94 -15.14
C PRO A 410 -5.10 -22.33 -14.49
N VAL A 411 -4.03 -23.07 -14.84
CA VAL A 411 -3.77 -24.39 -14.29
C VAL A 411 -3.30 -24.30 -12.84
N ALA A 412 -2.43 -23.35 -12.49
CA ALA A 412 -2.00 -23.12 -11.12
C ALA A 412 -3.19 -22.80 -10.19
N MET A 413 -4.12 -21.96 -10.65
CA MET A 413 -5.32 -21.54 -9.91
C MET A 413 -6.32 -22.67 -9.62
N THR A 414 -6.17 -23.85 -10.26
CA THR A 414 -6.99 -25.04 -9.95
C THR A 414 -6.79 -25.55 -8.52
N ARG A 415 -5.63 -25.27 -7.92
CA ARG A 415 -5.19 -25.83 -6.63
C ARG A 415 -5.19 -27.36 -6.60
N GLU A 416 -5.05 -28.01 -7.75
CA GLU A 416 -4.92 -29.45 -7.82
C GLU A 416 -3.49 -29.86 -7.41
N TYR A 417 -3.37 -30.91 -6.60
CA TYR A 417 -2.09 -31.33 -6.00
C TYR A 417 -1.07 -31.79 -7.04
N THR A 418 -1.49 -32.61 -8.02
CA THR A 418 -0.61 -33.10 -9.09
C THR A 418 -0.05 -31.97 -9.96
N VAL A 419 -0.81 -30.89 -10.18
CA VAL A 419 -0.36 -29.66 -10.84
C VAL A 419 0.81 -29.04 -10.08
N GLY A 420 0.60 -28.70 -8.81
CA GLY A 420 1.61 -28.01 -8.00
C GLY A 420 2.88 -28.83 -7.88
N PHE A 421 2.73 -30.14 -7.63
CA PHE A 421 3.86 -31.06 -7.56
C PHE A 421 4.60 -31.18 -8.90
N PHE A 422 3.88 -31.25 -10.02
CA PHE A 422 4.49 -31.26 -11.35
C PHE A 422 5.32 -30.01 -11.61
N LEU A 423 4.74 -28.82 -11.38
CA LEU A 423 5.40 -27.54 -11.60
C LEU A 423 6.67 -27.42 -10.74
N ALA A 424 6.57 -27.73 -9.45
CA ALA A 424 7.70 -27.73 -8.52
C ALA A 424 8.80 -28.74 -8.91
N LYS A 425 8.41 -29.94 -9.35
CA LYS A 425 9.36 -30.97 -9.81
C LYS A 425 10.03 -30.56 -11.13
N ARG A 426 9.29 -29.95 -12.05
CA ARG A 426 9.82 -29.50 -13.36
C ARG A 426 10.85 -28.38 -13.20
N ALA A 427 10.64 -27.48 -12.24
CA ALA A 427 11.56 -26.38 -11.93
C ALA A 427 12.96 -26.83 -11.48
N ARG A 428 13.10 -28.08 -11.01
CA ARG A 428 14.37 -28.68 -10.56
C ARG A 428 15.14 -29.40 -11.67
N ARG A 429 14.51 -29.62 -12.83
CA ARG A 429 15.16 -30.27 -13.98
C ARG A 429 15.95 -29.24 -14.78
N ALA A 430 16.79 -29.73 -15.70
CA ALA A 430 17.40 -28.89 -16.71
C ALA A 430 16.32 -28.09 -17.46
N LEU A 431 16.54 -26.80 -17.62
CA LEU A 431 15.66 -25.88 -18.33
C LEU A 431 16.39 -25.36 -19.57
N PRO A 432 15.64 -24.89 -20.59
CA PRO A 432 16.25 -24.37 -21.80
C PRO A 432 17.18 -23.19 -21.50
N GLY A 433 18.40 -23.26 -22.05
CA GLY A 433 19.38 -22.18 -21.95
C GLY A 433 19.11 -21.05 -22.95
N GLY A 434 19.76 -19.91 -22.73
CA GLY A 434 19.61 -18.70 -23.51
C GLY A 434 19.58 -17.46 -22.62
N GLU A 435 19.48 -16.30 -23.25
CA GLU A 435 19.42 -15.01 -22.58
C GLU A 435 18.17 -14.24 -23.01
N MET A 436 17.65 -13.43 -22.08
CA MET A 436 16.45 -12.63 -22.28
C MET A 436 16.61 -11.28 -21.60
N THR A 437 16.33 -10.22 -22.36
CA THR A 437 16.32 -8.86 -21.83
C THR A 437 14.95 -8.53 -21.26
N THR A 438 14.92 -8.14 -19.99
CA THR A 438 13.71 -7.70 -19.28
C THR A 438 13.33 -6.25 -19.62
N PHE A 439 12.16 -5.81 -19.16
CA PHE A 439 11.68 -4.43 -19.34
C PHE A 439 12.59 -3.37 -18.67
N THR A 440 13.46 -3.77 -17.75
CA THR A 440 14.49 -2.91 -17.13
C THR A 440 15.82 -2.93 -17.88
N ASN A 441 15.88 -3.57 -19.06
CA ASN A 441 17.09 -3.82 -19.84
C ASN A 441 18.11 -4.75 -19.17
N HIS A 442 17.73 -5.45 -18.10
CA HIS A 442 18.58 -6.47 -17.49
C HIS A 442 18.49 -7.78 -18.25
N VAL A 443 19.63 -8.42 -18.47
CA VAL A 443 19.74 -9.70 -19.19
C VAL A 443 19.73 -10.85 -18.18
N TYR A 444 18.74 -11.71 -18.29
CA TYR A 444 18.62 -12.93 -17.51
C TYR A 444 18.87 -14.16 -18.34
N SER A 445 19.28 -15.25 -17.70
CA SER A 445 19.18 -16.55 -18.34
C SER A 445 17.71 -17.00 -18.46
N ASN A 446 17.36 -17.61 -19.59
CA ASN A 446 16.03 -18.22 -19.78
C ASN A 446 15.74 -19.26 -18.70
N GLU A 447 16.75 -20.01 -18.29
CA GLU A 447 16.67 -20.99 -17.21
C GLU A 447 16.22 -20.34 -15.88
N GLN A 448 16.81 -19.22 -15.49
CA GLN A 448 16.45 -18.54 -14.25
C GLN A 448 15.01 -18.05 -14.27
N LEU A 449 14.58 -17.42 -15.36
CA LEU A 449 13.20 -16.93 -15.51
C LEU A 449 12.19 -18.07 -15.57
N ALA A 450 12.50 -19.15 -16.30
CA ALA A 450 11.67 -20.34 -16.39
C ALA A 450 11.52 -21.03 -15.03
N ARG A 451 12.63 -21.22 -14.30
CA ARG A 451 12.61 -21.78 -12.94
C ARG A 451 11.76 -20.92 -12.03
N TRP A 452 11.98 -19.61 -12.09
CA TRP A 452 11.29 -18.68 -11.25
C TRP A 452 9.76 -18.70 -11.50
N LEU A 453 9.33 -18.72 -12.76
CA LEU A 453 7.92 -18.83 -13.13
C LEU A 453 7.29 -20.14 -12.65
N LEU A 454 7.96 -21.28 -12.86
CA LEU A 454 7.44 -22.59 -12.47
C LEU A 454 7.24 -22.69 -10.95
N VAL A 455 8.19 -22.21 -10.16
CA VAL A 455 8.09 -22.19 -8.69
C VAL A 455 7.03 -21.18 -8.25
N TYR A 456 6.95 -20.02 -8.90
CA TYR A 456 5.90 -19.04 -8.64
C TYR A 456 4.51 -19.67 -8.83
N MET A 457 4.27 -20.32 -9.97
CA MET A 457 3.00 -20.97 -10.28
C MET A 457 2.68 -22.13 -9.34
N ALA A 458 3.67 -22.95 -8.97
CA ALA A 458 3.49 -23.97 -7.94
C ALA A 458 3.06 -23.33 -6.61
N ALA A 459 3.68 -22.23 -6.20
CA ALA A 459 3.36 -21.53 -4.96
C ALA A 459 2.01 -20.77 -5.00
N VAL A 460 1.56 -20.34 -6.18
CA VAL A 460 0.18 -19.87 -6.40
C VAL A 460 -0.81 -21.02 -6.18
N ASN A 461 -0.52 -22.19 -6.74
CA ASN A 461 -1.31 -23.40 -6.56
C ASN A 461 -1.36 -23.87 -5.09
N GLY A 462 -0.26 -23.69 -4.36
CA GLY A 462 -0.16 -24.00 -2.93
C GLY A 462 0.44 -25.37 -2.61
N TYR A 463 0.74 -26.18 -3.63
CA TYR A 463 1.37 -27.49 -3.46
C TYR A 463 2.75 -27.55 -4.11
N GLY A 464 3.71 -28.12 -3.40
CA GLY A 464 5.09 -28.23 -3.84
C GLY A 464 6.05 -28.19 -2.67
N GLN A 465 7.34 -28.14 -2.98
CA GLN A 465 8.42 -27.93 -2.02
C GLN A 465 9.54 -27.19 -2.74
N VAL A 466 10.30 -26.38 -2.00
CA VAL A 466 11.60 -25.87 -2.47
C VAL A 466 12.72 -26.70 -1.86
N PRO A 467 13.82 -26.94 -2.62
CA PRO A 467 15.03 -27.50 -2.04
C PRO A 467 15.58 -26.56 -0.95
N VAL A 468 15.95 -27.11 0.21
CA VAL A 468 16.44 -26.32 1.36
C VAL A 468 17.74 -25.60 1.01
N GLU A 469 18.56 -26.18 0.13
CA GLU A 469 19.78 -25.56 -0.38
C GLU A 469 19.53 -24.22 -1.09
N TRP A 470 18.33 -24.00 -1.64
CA TRP A 470 17.97 -22.71 -2.25
C TRP A 470 17.81 -21.60 -1.21
N LEU A 471 17.42 -21.94 0.03
CA LEU A 471 17.35 -21.00 1.16
C LEU A 471 18.75 -20.63 1.69
N ALA A 472 19.78 -21.43 1.36
CA ALA A 472 21.15 -21.19 1.76
C ALA A 472 21.98 -20.43 0.71
N LEU A 473 21.43 -20.18 -0.49
CA LEU A 473 22.15 -19.47 -1.55
C LEU A 473 22.62 -18.09 -1.08
N PRO A 474 23.85 -17.67 -1.41
CA PRO A 474 24.34 -16.36 -1.05
C PRO A 474 23.60 -15.26 -1.80
N TRP A 475 23.45 -14.11 -1.17
CA TRP A 475 22.99 -12.90 -1.85
C TRP A 475 24.15 -12.23 -2.59
N SER A 476 24.04 -12.08 -3.92
CA SER A 476 25.07 -11.45 -4.75
C SER A 476 24.59 -10.31 -5.64
N ALA A 477 23.27 -10.12 -5.79
CA ALA A 477 22.74 -9.06 -6.64
C ALA A 477 22.79 -7.68 -5.96
N LYS A 478 22.77 -6.63 -6.79
CA LYS A 478 22.84 -5.26 -6.27
C LYS A 478 21.59 -4.95 -5.43
N PRO A 479 21.75 -4.38 -4.23
CA PRO A 479 20.61 -3.95 -3.44
C PRO A 479 19.99 -2.71 -4.11
N ARG A 480 18.90 -2.89 -4.88
CA ARG A 480 17.83 -1.92 -5.23
C ARG A 480 17.13 -2.19 -6.57
N ASP A 481 17.55 -3.17 -7.36
CA ASP A 481 16.91 -3.43 -8.66
C ASP A 481 15.65 -4.31 -8.52
N THR A 482 14.66 -4.09 -9.41
CA THR A 482 13.42 -4.91 -9.55
C THR A 482 13.76 -6.39 -9.70
N GLU A 483 14.94 -6.59 -10.24
CA GLU A 483 15.63 -7.79 -10.60
C GLU A 483 15.85 -8.76 -9.43
N LYS A 484 15.97 -8.23 -8.21
CA LYS A 484 16.16 -9.06 -7.01
C LYS A 484 15.09 -10.13 -6.80
N TYR A 485 13.89 -9.88 -7.32
CA TYR A 485 12.76 -10.80 -7.16
C TYR A 485 12.83 -12.02 -8.09
N PHE A 486 13.71 -12.03 -9.09
CA PHE A 486 14.01 -13.19 -9.93
C PHE A 486 15.14 -14.06 -9.36
N GLU A 487 15.72 -13.68 -8.22
CA GLU A 487 16.73 -14.48 -7.55
C GLU A 487 16.12 -15.70 -6.85
N THR A 488 16.83 -16.82 -6.96
CA THR A 488 16.32 -18.12 -6.49
C THR A 488 16.07 -18.13 -4.98
N LEU A 489 16.93 -17.45 -4.21
CA LEU A 489 16.79 -17.33 -2.75
C LEU A 489 15.45 -16.69 -2.35
N VAL A 490 15.16 -15.51 -2.92
CA VAL A 490 13.97 -14.70 -2.56
C VAL A 490 12.69 -15.44 -2.89
N LEU A 491 12.67 -16.08 -4.06
CA LEU A 491 11.58 -16.93 -4.47
C LEU A 491 11.41 -18.13 -3.55
N ALA A 492 12.50 -18.78 -3.16
CA ALA A 492 12.46 -19.95 -2.29
C ALA A 492 11.92 -19.62 -0.89
N ILE A 493 12.33 -18.50 -0.31
CA ILE A 493 11.83 -18.03 1.00
C ILE A 493 10.31 -17.93 0.99
N TRP A 494 9.75 -17.27 -0.03
CA TRP A 494 8.31 -17.11 -0.17
C TRP A 494 7.59 -18.42 -0.51
N ALA A 495 8.11 -19.17 -1.47
CA ALA A 495 7.50 -20.43 -1.90
C ALA A 495 7.42 -21.44 -0.74
N ALA A 496 8.44 -21.51 0.13
CA ALA A 496 8.39 -22.33 1.34
C ALA A 496 7.17 -22.01 2.22
N ALA A 497 6.86 -20.72 2.43
CA ALA A 497 5.68 -20.30 3.17
C ALA A 497 4.37 -20.66 2.43
N ARG A 498 4.33 -20.51 1.11
CA ARG A 498 3.17 -20.85 0.29
C ARG A 498 2.86 -22.34 0.24
N PHE A 499 3.90 -23.18 0.28
CA PHE A 499 3.80 -24.62 0.36
C PHE A 499 3.49 -25.14 1.77
N GLU A 500 3.46 -24.26 2.77
CA GLU A 500 3.44 -24.65 4.17
C GLU A 500 4.55 -25.65 4.53
N GLN A 501 5.74 -25.47 3.96
CA GLN A 501 6.91 -26.33 4.17
C GLN A 501 7.47 -26.11 5.58
N LYS A 502 6.92 -26.83 6.56
CA LYS A 502 7.19 -26.67 8.00
C LYS A 502 8.22 -27.67 8.54
N ASP A 503 8.99 -28.36 7.69
CA ASP A 503 10.01 -29.28 8.18
C ASP A 503 11.14 -28.55 8.93
N VAL A 504 11.82 -29.28 9.82
CA VAL A 504 12.89 -28.74 10.68
C VAL A 504 13.98 -28.03 9.87
N ALA A 505 14.39 -28.61 8.74
CA ALA A 505 15.48 -28.06 7.93
C ALA A 505 15.08 -26.73 7.28
N THR A 506 13.83 -26.60 6.82
CA THR A 506 13.31 -25.33 6.32
C THR A 506 13.23 -24.25 7.39
N ILE A 507 12.72 -24.55 8.59
CA ILE A 507 12.65 -23.56 9.67
C ILE A 507 14.06 -23.11 10.08
N GLU A 508 15.01 -24.04 10.21
CA GLU A 508 16.41 -23.74 10.51
C GLU A 508 17.07 -22.88 9.44
N ALA A 509 16.85 -23.18 8.16
CA ALA A 509 17.37 -22.38 7.05
C ALA A 509 16.79 -20.96 7.06
N LEU A 510 15.49 -20.78 7.32
CA LEU A 510 14.87 -19.46 7.41
C LEU A 510 15.38 -18.67 8.62
N MET A 511 15.58 -19.30 9.78
CA MET A 511 16.17 -18.61 10.93
C MET A 511 17.61 -18.17 10.68
N ALA A 512 18.40 -18.95 9.95
CA ALA A 512 19.77 -18.57 9.61
C ALA A 512 19.83 -17.28 8.78
N LEU A 513 18.81 -16.97 7.98
CA LEU A 513 18.70 -15.73 7.22
C LEU A 513 18.48 -14.49 8.09
N LEU A 514 17.97 -14.64 9.32
CA LEU A 514 17.71 -13.50 10.19
C LEU A 514 19.00 -12.77 10.60
N ASP A 515 20.12 -13.49 10.71
CA ASP A 515 21.39 -12.95 11.21
C ASP A 515 22.51 -12.95 10.16
N ARG A 516 22.21 -13.33 8.92
CA ARG A 516 23.23 -13.46 7.88
C ARG A 516 23.82 -12.10 7.53
N ALA A 517 25.11 -11.93 7.80
CA ALA A 517 25.81 -10.68 7.56
C ALA A 517 25.88 -10.36 6.06
N GLY A 518 25.68 -9.09 5.70
CA GLY A 518 25.73 -8.62 4.31
C GLY A 518 24.41 -8.74 3.55
N ASP A 519 23.43 -9.48 4.07
CA ASP A 519 22.11 -9.53 3.47
C ASP A 519 21.37 -8.19 3.61
N PRO A 520 20.70 -7.72 2.55
CA PRO A 520 19.78 -6.60 2.66
C PRO A 520 18.65 -6.88 3.64
N ASN A 521 18.19 -5.85 4.37
CA ASN A 521 17.10 -5.97 5.35
C ASN A 521 15.82 -6.61 4.81
N TRP A 522 15.54 -6.51 3.51
CA TRP A 522 14.34 -7.10 2.93
C TRP A 522 14.44 -8.63 2.83
N ILE A 523 15.64 -9.24 2.71
CA ILE A 523 15.80 -10.71 2.82
C ILE A 523 15.40 -11.18 4.22
N ARG A 524 15.86 -10.43 5.25
CA ARG A 524 15.45 -10.67 6.62
C ARG A 524 13.94 -10.52 6.78
N GLY A 525 13.35 -9.47 6.20
CA GLY A 525 11.89 -9.27 6.20
C GLY A 525 11.13 -10.43 5.56
N ASP A 526 11.61 -10.93 4.41
CA ASP A 526 11.04 -12.08 3.73
C ASP A 526 11.11 -13.35 4.60
N ALA A 527 12.24 -13.57 5.30
CA ALA A 527 12.39 -14.67 6.24
C ALA A 527 11.46 -14.55 7.45
N VAL A 528 11.33 -13.35 8.03
CA VAL A 528 10.38 -13.04 9.13
C VAL A 528 8.95 -13.32 8.68
N ALA A 529 8.57 -12.88 7.48
CA ALA A 529 7.24 -13.11 6.91
C ALA A 529 6.95 -14.61 6.75
N SER A 530 7.91 -15.36 6.18
CA SER A 530 7.77 -16.81 6.01
C SER A 530 7.72 -17.56 7.34
N LEU A 531 8.56 -17.21 8.30
CA LEU A 531 8.53 -17.78 9.65
C LEU A 531 7.18 -17.49 10.33
N THR A 532 6.65 -16.27 10.21
CA THR A 532 5.34 -15.90 10.77
C THR A 532 4.25 -16.82 10.22
N VAL A 533 4.21 -17.03 8.90
CA VAL A 533 3.22 -17.91 8.25
C VAL A 533 3.38 -19.37 8.68
N LEU A 534 4.61 -19.88 8.72
CA LEU A 534 4.88 -21.29 9.00
C LEU A 534 4.68 -21.66 10.48
N THR A 535 4.90 -20.70 11.39
CA THR A 535 4.95 -20.96 12.83
C THR A 535 3.79 -20.35 13.63
N GLY A 536 3.08 -19.37 13.06
CA GLY A 536 2.08 -18.57 13.77
C GLY A 536 2.68 -17.65 14.85
N GLN A 537 4.01 -17.50 14.92
CA GLN A 537 4.65 -16.60 15.86
C GLN A 537 4.86 -15.21 15.24
N HIS A 538 4.77 -14.17 16.07
CA HIS A 538 4.73 -12.77 15.64
C HIS A 538 5.88 -11.93 16.22
N PHE A 539 7.09 -12.51 16.32
CA PHE A 539 8.25 -11.81 16.90
C PHE A 539 8.84 -10.71 16.01
N GLY A 540 8.36 -10.59 14.76
CA GLY A 540 8.85 -9.59 13.82
C GLY A 540 10.37 -9.75 13.60
N TYR A 541 11.10 -8.64 13.71
CA TYR A 541 12.55 -8.60 13.48
C TYR A 541 13.40 -8.96 14.72
N ASP A 542 12.78 -9.46 15.80
CA ASP A 542 13.49 -9.91 17.01
C ASP A 542 14.08 -11.31 16.82
N ALA A 543 15.25 -11.38 16.19
CA ALA A 543 15.96 -12.65 15.97
C ALA A 543 16.28 -13.42 17.28
N PRO A 544 16.68 -12.77 18.40
CA PRO A 544 16.77 -13.44 19.70
C PRO A 544 15.47 -14.14 20.13
N ALA A 545 14.31 -13.49 20.01
CA ALA A 545 13.03 -14.10 20.37
C ALA A 545 12.70 -15.31 19.49
N TRP A 546 12.94 -15.22 18.16
CA TRP A 546 12.81 -16.36 17.25
C TRP A 546 13.68 -17.55 17.69
N ARG A 547 14.95 -17.30 18.01
CA ARG A 547 15.89 -18.35 18.44
C ARG A 547 15.49 -18.97 19.78
N ALA A 548 15.09 -18.15 20.75
CA ALA A 548 14.65 -18.62 22.06
C ALA A 548 13.39 -19.50 21.95
N TRP A 549 12.42 -19.07 21.15
CA TRP A 549 11.23 -19.88 20.86
C TRP A 549 11.60 -21.20 20.18
N TRP A 550 12.46 -21.17 19.16
CA TRP A 550 12.83 -22.38 18.43
C TRP A 550 13.55 -23.40 19.30
N GLN A 551 14.43 -22.96 20.20
CA GLN A 551 15.11 -23.85 21.15
C GLN A 551 14.12 -24.68 21.98
N GLY A 552 12.99 -24.09 22.38
CA GLY A 552 11.92 -24.80 23.08
C GLY A 552 11.04 -25.64 22.17
N ALA A 553 10.73 -25.15 20.97
CA ALA A 553 9.79 -25.80 20.04
C ALA A 553 10.40 -26.98 19.26
N ARG A 554 11.71 -26.93 18.95
CA ARG A 554 12.40 -27.82 17.99
C ARG A 554 12.17 -29.31 18.24
N ALA A 555 12.29 -29.76 19.49
CA ALA A 555 12.18 -31.19 19.83
C ALA A 555 10.77 -31.75 19.56
N THR A 556 9.76 -30.89 19.62
CA THR A 556 8.35 -31.22 19.39
C THR A 556 7.83 -30.74 18.04
N TRP A 557 8.66 -30.02 17.27
CA TRP A 557 8.27 -29.48 15.97
C TRP A 557 8.12 -30.62 14.97
N ALA A 558 7.00 -30.60 14.25
CA ALA A 558 6.46 -31.71 13.49
C ALA A 558 7.52 -32.65 12.88
N GLN A 559 7.57 -33.89 13.41
CA GLN A 559 7.90 -35.02 12.54
C GLN A 559 6.80 -35.07 11.47
N PRO A 560 7.15 -35.21 10.18
CA PRO A 560 6.17 -35.19 9.12
C PRO A 560 5.09 -36.24 9.40
N LYS A 561 3.81 -35.85 9.28
CA LYS A 561 2.76 -36.86 9.08
C LYS A 561 3.16 -37.61 7.81
N PRO A 562 3.27 -38.94 7.83
CA PRO A 562 3.37 -39.68 6.57
C PRO A 562 2.13 -39.35 5.74
N ASN A 563 2.38 -38.98 4.48
CA ASN A 563 1.39 -38.55 3.49
C ASN A 563 0.16 -39.45 3.42
#